data_AF-A0AA88JEF4-F1
#
_entry.id   AF-A0AA88JEF4-F1
#
_cell.length_a   1.000
_cell.length_b   1.000
_cell.length_c   1.000
_cell.angle_alpha   90.00
_cell.angle_beta   90.00
_cell.angle_gamma   90.00
#
_symmetry.space_group_name_H-M   'P 1'
#
loop_
_entity.id
_entity.type
_entity.pdbx_description
1 polymer ?
#
loop_
_entity_poly.entity_id
_entity_poly.type
_entity_poly.pdbx_seq_one_letter_code
_entity_poly.pdbx_strand_id
1 'polypeptide(L)'
;MTSIPSKLQVFNARFNINSSCDRRYAFLVKETWFSQSVRNLSTLSEKTDVPVVLNWGLDASKHGDSVNSAESFSRSRYCNNSFDTSIASHFSQLVCYCEDGFEGNPYLPRGCDGKAPLP
;
A
#
# COMPACT_ATOMS: atom_id res chain seq x y z
N MET A 1 0.03 7.39 20.49
CA MET A 1 0.84 6.28 19.96
C MET A 1 0.14 5.71 18.74
N THR A 2 0.85 5.49 17.64
CA THR A 2 0.38 4.66 16.52
C THR A 2 0.71 3.19 16.83
N SER A 3 -0.32 2.35 16.94
CA SER A 3 -0.10 0.90 17.09
C SER A 3 0.34 0.31 15.74
N ILE A 4 1.28 -0.63 15.76
CA ILE A 4 1.59 -1.43 14.59
C ILE A 4 0.33 -2.26 14.23
N PRO A 5 -0.12 -2.30 12.96
CA PRO A 5 -1.28 -3.08 12.56
C PRO A 5 -1.05 -4.58 12.78
N SER A 6 -1.97 -5.25 13.47
CA SER A 6 -1.87 -6.69 13.80
C SER A 6 -2.00 -7.63 12.59
N LYS A 7 -2.23 -7.10 11.38
CA LYS A 7 -2.27 -7.83 10.11
C LYS A 7 -1.06 -7.54 9.19
N LEU A 8 0.00 -6.89 9.69
CA LEU A 8 1.22 -6.63 8.91
C LEU A 8 1.86 -7.95 8.46
N GLN A 9 1.90 -8.21 7.15
CA GLN A 9 2.58 -9.38 6.59
C GLN A 9 4.10 -9.16 6.60
N VAL A 10 4.85 -10.07 7.20
CA VAL A 10 6.32 -9.98 7.34
C VAL A 10 7.00 -11.04 6.46
N PHE A 11 7.65 -10.59 5.40
CA PHE A 11 8.36 -11.45 4.45
C PHE A 11 9.81 -11.69 4.92
N ASN A 12 10.08 -12.88 5.45
CA ASN A 12 11.41 -13.27 5.93
C ASN A 12 12.25 -13.91 4.83
N ALA A 13 13.16 -13.13 4.22
CA ALA A 13 14.21 -13.67 3.37
C ALA A 13 15.26 -14.42 4.20
N ARG A 14 15.71 -15.59 3.74
CA ARG A 14 16.81 -16.36 4.34
C ARG A 14 17.75 -16.86 3.24
N PHE A 15 19.05 -16.70 3.44
CA PHE A 15 20.08 -17.17 2.52
C PHE A 15 20.88 -18.30 3.18
N ASN A 16 21.01 -19.45 2.50
CA ASN A 16 21.84 -20.56 2.97
C ASN A 16 23.28 -20.39 2.43
N ILE A 17 24.28 -20.30 3.31
CA ILE A 17 25.62 -19.81 2.95
C ILE A 17 26.63 -20.97 2.91
N ASN A 18 26.80 -21.55 1.73
CA ASN A 18 27.82 -22.59 1.48
C ASN A 18 29.16 -22.00 0.98
N SER A 19 29.20 -20.73 0.59
CA SER A 19 30.39 -20.02 0.09
C SER A 19 30.27 -18.51 0.36
N SER A 20 31.41 -17.81 0.42
CA SER A 20 31.50 -16.41 0.88
C SER A 20 31.36 -15.34 -0.20
N CYS A 21 31.31 -15.69 -1.49
CA CYS A 21 31.38 -14.72 -2.60
C CYS A 21 30.05 -14.37 -3.29
N ASP A 22 28.96 -15.08 -3.00
CA ASP A 22 27.65 -14.79 -3.60
C ASP A 22 26.99 -13.55 -2.98
N ARG A 23 27.11 -12.40 -3.67
CA ARG A 23 26.27 -11.22 -3.42
C ARG A 23 24.81 -11.57 -3.65
N ARG A 24 24.02 -11.48 -2.59
CA ARG A 24 22.59 -11.83 -2.57
C ARG A 24 21.76 -10.65 -2.10
N TYR A 25 20.63 -10.44 -2.77
CA TYR A 25 19.72 -9.34 -2.52
C TYR A 25 18.31 -9.87 -2.29
N ALA A 26 17.59 -9.26 -1.34
CA ALA A 26 16.17 -9.43 -1.15
C ALA A 26 15.59 -8.07 -0.75
N PHE A 27 14.57 -7.62 -1.48
CA PHE A 27 13.93 -6.33 -1.30
C PHE A 27 12.50 -6.40 -1.84
N LEU A 28 11.63 -5.50 -1.37
CA LEU A 28 10.32 -5.27 -1.99
C LEU A 28 10.48 -4.25 -3.13
N VAL A 29 9.77 -4.45 -4.23
CA VAL A 29 9.92 -3.62 -5.44
C VAL A 29 8.60 -3.53 -6.21
N LYS A 30 8.37 -2.40 -6.86
CA LYS A 30 7.30 -2.22 -7.84
C LYS A 30 7.56 -3.10 -9.06
N GLU A 31 6.69 -4.08 -9.29
CA GLU A 31 6.79 -5.07 -10.38
C GLU A 31 7.14 -4.44 -11.75
N THR A 32 6.42 -3.40 -12.16
CA THR A 32 6.63 -2.75 -13.46
C THR A 32 7.96 -1.99 -13.56
N TRP A 33 8.53 -1.52 -12.44
CA TRP A 33 9.88 -0.97 -12.44
C TRP A 33 10.91 -2.10 -12.54
N PHE A 34 10.69 -3.22 -11.85
CA PHE A 34 11.61 -4.36 -11.87
C PHE A 34 11.75 -4.94 -13.28
N SER A 35 10.62 -5.26 -13.94
CA SER A 35 10.62 -5.84 -15.29
C SER A 35 11.18 -4.91 -16.37
N GLN A 36 11.11 -3.59 -16.18
CA GLN A 36 11.67 -2.60 -17.11
C GLN A 36 13.15 -2.26 -16.83
N SER A 37 13.54 -2.19 -15.55
CA SER A 37 14.84 -1.65 -15.12
C SER A 37 15.91 -2.72 -14.86
N VAL A 38 15.51 -3.97 -14.62
CA VAL A 38 16.40 -5.08 -14.23
C VAL A 38 16.52 -6.09 -15.37
N ARG A 39 17.38 -5.78 -16.35
CA ARG A 39 17.70 -6.71 -17.46
C ARG A 39 18.68 -7.82 -17.07
N ASN A 40 19.44 -7.62 -15.99
CA ASN A 40 20.37 -8.58 -15.41
C ASN A 40 20.48 -8.30 -13.90
N LEU A 41 20.56 -9.33 -13.07
CA LEU A 41 20.72 -9.16 -11.62
C LEU A 41 22.05 -8.45 -11.26
N SER A 42 23.08 -8.52 -12.11
CA SER A 42 24.34 -7.78 -11.91
C SER A 42 24.13 -6.27 -11.85
N THR A 43 23.22 -5.71 -12.66
CA THR A 43 22.95 -4.26 -12.69
C THR A 43 22.06 -3.78 -11.54
N LEU A 44 21.66 -4.65 -10.61
CA LEU A 44 21.05 -4.23 -9.34
C LEU A 44 22.05 -3.54 -8.42
N SER A 45 23.33 -3.93 -8.46
CA SER A 45 24.38 -3.26 -7.68
C SER A 45 24.72 -1.84 -8.16
N GLU A 46 24.18 -1.45 -9.32
CA GLU A 46 24.27 -0.11 -9.90
C GLU A 46 23.02 0.74 -9.58
N LYS A 47 22.01 0.18 -8.89
CA LYS A 47 20.82 0.93 -8.45
C LYS A 47 21.00 1.40 -7.03
N THR A 48 21.07 2.72 -6.85
CA THR A 48 21.05 3.38 -5.54
C THR A 48 19.69 3.24 -4.86
N ASP A 49 18.62 3.25 -5.66
CA ASP A 49 17.24 3.33 -5.20
C ASP A 49 16.37 2.26 -5.86
N VAL A 50 15.49 1.63 -5.07
CA VAL A 50 14.52 0.64 -5.54
C VAL A 50 13.12 1.09 -5.11
N PRO A 51 12.21 1.44 -6.05
CA PRO A 51 10.89 1.94 -5.70
C PRO A 51 9.99 0.80 -5.21
N VAL A 52 9.38 0.99 -4.05
CA VAL A 52 8.32 0.14 -3.49
C VAL A 52 6.98 0.88 -3.54
N VAL A 53 5.87 0.14 -3.72
CA VAL A 53 4.51 0.69 -3.60
C VAL A 53 3.93 0.22 -2.27
N LEU A 54 3.61 1.15 -1.38
CA LEU A 54 2.86 0.87 -0.15
C LEU A 54 1.37 1.10 -0.40
N ASN A 55 0.70 0.07 -0.93
CA ASN A 55 -0.76 -0.01 -0.79
C ASN A 55 -1.08 -0.33 0.67
N TRP A 56 -2.13 0.30 1.18
CA TRP A 56 -2.70 0.00 2.49
C TRP A 56 -4.24 -0.10 2.33
N GLY A 57 -4.94 -0.66 3.32
CA GLY A 57 -6.40 -0.76 3.35
C GLY A 57 -6.92 -0.96 4.78
N LEU A 58 -8.19 -0.67 5.04
CA LEU A 58 -8.81 -0.90 6.35
C LEU A 58 -9.50 -2.26 6.42
N ASP A 59 -9.63 -2.83 7.62
CA ASP A 59 -10.44 -4.02 7.87
C ASP A 59 -11.93 -3.67 7.76
N ALA A 60 -12.59 -4.03 6.65
CA ALA A 60 -13.98 -3.65 6.40
C ALA A 60 -14.92 -4.16 7.51
N SER A 61 -14.63 -5.34 8.06
CA SER A 61 -15.40 -5.96 9.15
C SER A 61 -15.33 -5.23 10.49
N LYS A 62 -14.43 -4.24 10.63
CA LYS A 62 -14.23 -3.43 11.84
C LYS A 62 -14.46 -1.94 11.65
N HIS A 63 -14.33 -1.46 10.41
CA HIS A 63 -14.30 -0.03 10.11
C HIS A 63 -15.29 0.42 9.03
N GLY A 64 -15.96 -0.50 8.31
CA GLY A 64 -16.92 -0.17 7.25
C GLY A 64 -17.98 0.84 7.70
N ASP A 65 -18.77 0.47 8.70
CA ASP A 65 -19.86 1.31 9.20
C ASP A 65 -19.36 2.66 9.75
N SER A 66 -18.25 2.65 10.50
CA SER A 66 -17.67 3.86 11.10
C SER A 66 -17.06 4.83 10.06
N VAL A 67 -16.63 4.34 8.91
CA VAL A 67 -16.13 5.17 7.81
C VAL A 67 -17.28 5.72 6.97
N ASN A 68 -18.27 4.89 6.68
CA ASN A 68 -19.40 5.25 5.82
C ASN A 68 -20.41 6.19 6.52
N SER A 69 -20.49 6.19 7.85
CA SER A 69 -21.47 6.99 8.62
C SER A 69 -20.96 8.33 9.15
N ALA A 70 -19.64 8.59 9.16
CA ALA A 70 -19.10 9.79 9.79
C ALA A 70 -18.90 10.94 8.80
N GLU A 71 -19.56 12.08 9.06
CA GLU A 71 -19.53 13.29 8.21
C GLU A 71 -18.11 13.77 7.87
N SER A 72 -17.14 13.56 8.77
CA SER A 72 -15.72 13.91 8.58
C SER A 72 -15.01 13.11 7.48
N PHE A 73 -15.71 12.18 6.83
CA PHE A 73 -15.27 11.42 5.67
C PHE A 73 -16.23 11.54 4.45
N SER A 74 -17.40 12.19 4.57
CA SER A 74 -18.52 11.95 3.63
C SER A 74 -18.53 12.74 2.31
N ARG A 75 -17.61 13.69 2.08
CA ARG A 75 -17.71 14.66 0.96
C ARG A 75 -16.47 14.85 0.08
N SER A 76 -15.29 14.42 0.52
CA SER A 76 -14.03 14.56 -0.23
C SER A 76 -13.34 13.23 -0.52
N ARG A 77 -14.00 12.11 -0.23
CA ARG A 77 -13.53 10.74 -0.46
C ARG A 77 -14.71 9.79 -0.65
N TYR A 78 -14.47 8.73 -1.41
CA TYR A 78 -15.32 7.54 -1.45
C TYR A 78 -14.57 6.33 -0.91
N CYS A 79 -15.32 5.29 -0.54
CA CYS A 79 -14.81 4.02 -0.05
C CYS A 79 -15.59 2.86 -0.66
N ASN A 80 -14.90 1.77 -0.99
CA ASN A 80 -15.50 0.55 -1.51
C ASN A 80 -14.82 -0.68 -0.91
N ASN A 81 -15.54 -1.81 -0.86
CA ASN A 81 -14.99 -3.09 -0.43
C ASN A 81 -14.19 -3.72 -1.57
N SER A 82 -12.87 -3.71 -1.45
CA SER A 82 -11.97 -4.46 -2.31
C SER A 82 -11.85 -5.91 -1.82
N PHE A 83 -11.99 -6.84 -2.76
CA PHE A 83 -11.68 -8.24 -2.60
C PHE A 83 -10.39 -8.57 -3.36
N ASP A 84 -9.29 -7.92 -2.95
CA ASP A 84 -7.96 -8.20 -3.52
C ASP A 84 -7.50 -9.60 -3.13
N THR A 85 -7.61 -10.53 -4.08
CA THR A 85 -7.23 -11.94 -3.93
C THR A 85 -5.72 -12.18 -3.99
N SER A 86 -4.91 -11.16 -4.32
CA SER A 86 -3.44 -11.27 -4.32
C SER A 86 -2.83 -11.18 -2.93
N ILE A 87 -3.52 -10.50 -2.01
CA ILE A 87 -3.12 -10.39 -0.61
C ILE A 87 -3.56 -11.67 0.11
N ALA A 88 -2.61 -12.39 0.73
CA ALA A 88 -2.82 -13.69 1.38
C ALA A 88 -3.66 -13.68 2.67
N SER A 89 -4.65 -12.78 2.77
CA SER A 89 -5.56 -12.65 3.90
C SER A 89 -7.01 -12.59 3.41
N HIS A 90 -7.82 -13.57 3.77
CA HIS A 90 -9.22 -13.75 3.35
C HIS A 90 -10.20 -12.72 3.97
N PHE A 91 -9.86 -11.43 3.95
CA PHE A 91 -10.66 -10.35 4.52
C PHE A 91 -11.10 -9.37 3.44
N SER A 92 -12.37 -8.95 3.49
CA SER A 92 -12.83 -7.76 2.77
C SER A 92 -12.05 -6.54 3.27
N GLN A 93 -11.41 -5.82 2.35
CA GLN A 93 -10.65 -4.62 2.66
C GLN A 93 -11.45 -3.39 2.25
N LEU A 94 -11.65 -2.44 3.17
CA LEU A 94 -12.24 -1.16 2.82
C LEU A 94 -11.13 -0.29 2.21
N VAL A 95 -11.26 -0.03 0.92
CA VAL A 95 -10.30 0.74 0.12
C VAL A 95 -10.95 2.08 -0.26
N CYS A 96 -10.22 3.17 -0.09
CA CYS A 96 -10.76 4.53 -0.18
C CYS A 96 -9.84 5.45 -0.96
N TYR A 97 -10.45 6.41 -1.62
CA TYR A 97 -9.82 7.34 -2.55
C TYR A 97 -10.36 8.74 -2.26
N CYS A 98 -9.58 9.79 -2.53
CA CYS A 98 -10.16 11.13 -2.56
C CYS A 98 -11.11 11.25 -3.78
N GLU A 99 -12.14 12.08 -3.65
CA GLU A 99 -13.04 12.42 -4.76
C GLU A 99 -12.34 13.33 -5.78
N ASP A 100 -12.87 13.40 -7.01
CA ASP A 100 -12.33 14.27 -8.05
C ASP A 100 -12.29 15.74 -7.59
N GLY A 101 -11.10 16.35 -7.68
CA GLY A 101 -10.82 17.70 -7.17
C GLY A 101 -10.30 17.78 -5.72
N PHE A 102 -10.10 16.65 -5.06
CA PHE A 102 -9.49 16.55 -3.72
C PHE A 102 -8.21 15.71 -3.73
N GLU A 103 -7.21 16.11 -2.94
CA GLU A 103 -5.93 15.42 -2.80
C GLU A 103 -5.60 15.15 -1.33
N GLY A 104 -4.70 14.21 -1.07
CA GLY A 104 -4.21 13.90 0.28
C GLY A 104 -4.27 12.43 0.64
N ASN A 105 -4.64 12.12 1.88
CA ASN A 105 -4.65 10.79 2.45
C ASN A 105 -6.08 10.38 2.89
N PRO A 106 -6.80 9.56 2.09
CA PRO A 106 -8.12 9.03 2.44
C PRO A 106 -8.11 8.02 3.62
N TYR A 107 -6.98 7.79 4.30
CA TYR A 107 -6.87 7.30 5.69
C TYR A 107 -7.45 8.24 6.76
N LEU A 108 -7.26 9.55 6.62
CA LEU A 108 -7.37 10.47 7.76
C LEU A 108 -8.74 11.18 7.83
N PRO A 109 -9.24 11.53 9.04
CA PRO A 109 -10.40 12.40 9.18
C PRO A 109 -10.10 13.76 8.55
N ARG A 110 -10.92 14.19 7.58
CA ARG A 110 -10.63 15.34 6.70
C ARG A 110 -9.27 15.24 5.99
N GLY A 111 -8.82 14.02 5.68
CA GLY A 111 -7.52 13.77 5.05
C GLY A 111 -7.45 14.03 3.54
N CYS A 112 -8.59 14.24 2.89
CA CYS A 112 -8.69 14.68 1.50
C CYS A 112 -9.12 16.15 1.50
N ASP A 113 -8.19 17.02 1.17
CA ASP A 113 -8.34 18.47 1.11
C ASP A 113 -8.43 18.92 -0.35
N GLY A 114 -9.20 19.98 -0.62
CA GLY A 114 -9.43 20.44 -1.98
C GLY A 114 -10.55 21.46 -2.06
N LYS A 115 -10.74 22.05 -3.24
CA LYS A 115 -11.94 22.82 -3.54
C LYS A 115 -12.95 21.86 -4.16
N ALA A 116 -14.06 21.64 -3.46
CA ALA A 116 -15.21 20.96 -4.05
C ALA A 116 -15.55 21.58 -5.41
N PRO A 117 -15.84 20.77 -6.45
CA PRO A 117 -16.35 21.29 -7.71
C PRO A 117 -17.53 22.23 -7.46
N LEU A 118 -17.50 23.41 -8.10
CA LEU A 118 -18.65 24.31 -8.07
C LEU A 118 -19.82 23.66 -8.84
N PRO A 119 -21.06 23.75 -8.33
CA PRO A 119 -22.24 23.19 -8.98
C PRO A 119 -22.68 23.98 -10.22
#